data_AF-A0A258LHB2-F1
#
_entry.id   AF-A0A258LHB2-F1
#
_cell.length_a   1.000
_cell.length_b   1.000
_cell.length_c   1.000
_cell.angle_alpha   90.00
_cell.angle_beta   90.00
_cell.angle_gamma   90.00
#
_symmetry.space_group_name_H-M   'P 1'
#
loop_
_entity.id
_entity.type
_entity.pdbx_description
1 polymer ?
#
loop_
_entity_poly.entity_id
_entity_poly.type
_entity_poly.pdbx_seq_one_letter_code
_entity_poly.pdbx_strand_id
1 'polypeptide(L)'
;MSSQPITHEAQRLPLLVLSLLALAVGVITGIGAVLFRGLIGLIHNLLFLGKFAFAYNSSQFTATDPWGPFIILVPVIGGIGVTWIVSNFAPEAKGHGVPEVMDAIYYKRGIIRPVVALVKSIASALAIGSGAAVGREGPIIQIGSALGSTLGQIISMRAGQRITLVAAGAGAGIAATFNTPIGGVLFAMELMLPEISVDTFLPVAVATGTATFIGRLFFGSEPAFSVPIDLAAIPNDPSSIVTLLLYAVLGVVVGVAAAAFVRILHWLEDGFDLIKGRYLRHILGMLIVGTMMYALWLAQGHYFIEGVGYATIQATLQGQIIAAGFLALLAIAKLLATSISLGSGSSGGIFSPSLFIGSSLGASFAALVTLIYPGAPISLPAFAMVGMGAMVGGGTGAAMTAVTMIFEMTRDYNIVLPMILAVALALGVRRLLSRENMYTAKLVRRARKIEDGDRIKLASALTFSDGHVGNEFIVVKRGRRLSFRDPDTRQGYAISRFMERDWTVVPVTKVHKTIFA
;
A
#
# COMPACT_ATOMS: atom_id res chain seq x y z
N MET A 1 -34.18 32.72 -23.81
CA MET A 1 -34.48 31.59 -22.90
C MET A 1 -33.21 30.78 -22.74
N SER A 2 -32.63 30.80 -21.55
CA SER A 2 -31.38 30.12 -21.20
C SER A 2 -31.61 28.62 -21.13
N SER A 3 -30.96 27.86 -22.00
CA SER A 3 -30.83 26.40 -21.86
C SER A 3 -29.86 26.12 -20.72
N GLN A 4 -30.39 25.96 -19.50
CA GLN A 4 -29.62 25.34 -18.42
C GLN A 4 -29.28 23.90 -18.83
N PRO A 5 -28.03 23.44 -18.67
CA PRO A 5 -27.73 22.03 -18.83
C PRO A 5 -28.40 21.27 -17.68
N ILE A 6 -29.39 20.43 -18.02
CA ILE A 6 -29.98 19.48 -17.09
C ILE A 6 -28.87 18.50 -16.71
N THR A 7 -28.19 18.74 -15.59
CA THR A 7 -27.34 17.74 -14.97
C THR A 7 -28.26 16.62 -14.50
N HIS A 8 -28.32 15.52 -15.25
CA HIS A 8 -28.94 14.29 -14.77
C HIS A 8 -28.28 13.91 -13.45
N GLU A 9 -28.95 14.19 -12.33
CA GLU A 9 -28.52 13.70 -11.03
C GLU A 9 -28.60 12.17 -11.07
N ALA A 10 -27.43 11.53 -11.05
CA ALA A 10 -27.35 10.08 -11.02
C ALA A 10 -28.19 9.53 -9.85
N GLN A 11 -29.08 8.59 -10.16
CA GLN A 11 -30.02 8.03 -9.20
C GLN A 11 -29.27 7.28 -8.09
N ARG A 12 -29.71 7.43 -6.83
CA ARG A 12 -29.17 6.63 -5.71
C ARG A 12 -29.72 5.22 -5.85
N LEU A 13 -28.84 4.23 -5.99
CA LEU A 13 -29.26 2.83 -6.00
C LEU A 13 -29.67 2.37 -4.59
N PRO A 14 -30.68 1.50 -4.45
CA PRO A 14 -30.98 0.84 -3.18
C PRO A 14 -29.78 0.01 -2.69
N LEU A 15 -29.65 -0.13 -1.37
CA LEU A 15 -28.54 -0.88 -0.75
C LEU A 15 -28.48 -2.34 -1.23
N LEU A 16 -29.64 -2.98 -1.44
CA LEU A 16 -29.70 -4.33 -1.99
C LEU A 16 -29.06 -4.42 -3.38
N VAL A 17 -29.39 -3.50 -4.27
CA VAL A 17 -28.83 -3.45 -5.64
C VAL A 17 -27.32 -3.21 -5.57
N LEU A 18 -26.88 -2.25 -4.74
CA LEU A 18 -25.46 -1.98 -4.55
C LEU A 18 -24.70 -3.21 -4.03
N SER A 19 -25.30 -3.98 -3.12
CA SER A 19 -24.71 -5.19 -2.56
C SER A 19 -24.63 -6.33 -3.58
N LEU A 20 -25.63 -6.47 -4.45
CA LEU A 20 -25.58 -7.41 -5.58
C LEU A 20 -24.49 -7.04 -6.59
N LEU A 21 -24.31 -5.74 -6.87
CA LEU A 21 -23.20 -5.27 -7.69
C LEU A 21 -21.86 -5.54 -7.02
N ALA A 22 -21.76 -5.36 -5.70
CA ALA A 22 -20.55 -5.66 -4.96
C ALA A 22 -20.25 -7.17 -4.92
N LEU A 23 -21.26 -8.03 -4.88
CA LEU A 23 -21.10 -9.47 -5.08
C LEU A 23 -20.48 -9.76 -6.46
N ALA A 24 -21.01 -9.15 -7.53
CA ALA A 24 -20.43 -9.28 -8.87
C ALA A 24 -18.98 -8.77 -8.93
N VAL A 25 -18.67 -7.64 -8.28
CA VAL A 25 -17.29 -7.15 -8.13
C VAL A 25 -16.42 -8.17 -7.40
N GLY A 26 -16.93 -8.81 -6.35
CA GLY A 26 -16.25 -9.87 -5.62
C GLY A 26 -15.92 -11.07 -6.51
N VAL A 27 -16.86 -11.54 -7.32
CA VAL A 27 -16.64 -12.64 -8.29
C VAL A 27 -15.56 -12.25 -9.30
N ILE A 28 -15.73 -11.11 -9.98
CA ILE A 28 -14.83 -10.68 -11.06
C ILE A 28 -13.42 -10.40 -10.50
N THR A 29 -13.32 -9.77 -9.34
CA THR A 29 -12.04 -9.49 -8.69
C THR A 29 -11.38 -10.76 -8.16
N GLY A 30 -12.15 -11.71 -7.61
CA GLY A 30 -11.63 -13.02 -7.21
C GLY A 30 -11.02 -13.79 -8.37
N ILE A 31 -11.73 -13.87 -9.50
CA ILE A 31 -11.20 -14.45 -10.74
C ILE A 31 -9.98 -13.66 -11.24
N GLY A 32 -10.04 -12.33 -11.19
CA GLY A 32 -8.92 -11.45 -11.54
C GLY A 32 -7.67 -11.73 -10.70
N ALA A 33 -7.81 -11.98 -9.41
CA ALA A 33 -6.71 -12.36 -8.53
C ALA A 33 -6.12 -13.73 -8.90
N VAL A 34 -6.98 -14.70 -9.27
CA VAL A 34 -6.55 -16.02 -9.76
C VAL A 34 -5.72 -15.89 -11.03
N LEU A 35 -6.25 -15.19 -12.03
CA LEU A 35 -5.57 -14.96 -13.29
C LEU A 35 -4.26 -14.19 -13.09
N PHE A 36 -4.27 -13.15 -12.26
CA PHE A 36 -3.08 -12.35 -11.99
C PHE A 36 -1.97 -13.17 -11.30
N ARG A 37 -2.30 -14.01 -10.32
CA ARG A 37 -1.33 -14.92 -9.70
C ARG A 37 -0.81 -15.96 -10.69
N GLY A 38 -1.69 -16.50 -11.55
CA GLY A 38 -1.29 -17.40 -12.63
C GLY A 38 -0.33 -16.74 -13.63
N LEU A 39 -0.57 -15.48 -13.99
CA LEU A 39 0.32 -14.71 -14.87
C LEU A 39 1.69 -14.46 -14.23
N ILE A 40 1.74 -14.13 -12.94
CA ILE A 40 3.03 -14.02 -12.22
C ILE A 40 3.77 -15.35 -12.29
N GLY A 41 3.08 -16.47 -12.02
CA GLY A 41 3.66 -17.81 -12.09
C GLY A 41 4.17 -18.18 -13.48
N LEU A 42 3.40 -17.87 -14.52
CA LEU A 42 3.81 -18.09 -15.90
C LEU A 42 5.09 -17.35 -16.25
N ILE A 43 5.16 -16.04 -15.95
CA ILE A 43 6.36 -15.25 -16.24
C ILE A 43 7.56 -15.75 -15.43
N HIS A 44 7.35 -16.04 -14.14
CA HIS A 44 8.42 -16.55 -13.29
C HIS A 44 8.98 -17.87 -13.81
N ASN A 45 8.11 -18.86 -14.06
CA ASN A 45 8.52 -20.17 -14.56
C ASN A 45 9.16 -20.09 -15.95
N LEU A 46 8.71 -19.18 -16.81
CA LEU A 46 9.28 -19.01 -18.14
C LEU A 46 10.68 -18.39 -18.08
N LEU A 47 10.86 -17.32 -17.31
CA LEU A 47 12.09 -16.54 -17.30
C LEU A 47 13.18 -17.11 -16.38
N PHE A 48 12.80 -17.67 -15.23
CA PHE A 48 13.73 -18.37 -14.35
C PHE A 48 13.90 -19.81 -14.84
N LEU A 49 12.81 -20.59 -14.90
CA LEU A 49 12.88 -22.05 -15.09
C LEU A 49 12.87 -22.53 -16.55
N GLY A 50 12.63 -21.66 -17.52
CA GLY A 50 12.44 -22.05 -18.93
C GLY A 50 11.20 -22.92 -19.17
N LYS A 51 10.23 -22.93 -18.24
CA LYS A 51 9.06 -23.81 -18.26
C LYS A 51 7.77 -23.02 -18.49
N PHE A 52 6.94 -23.48 -19.42
CA PHE A 52 5.61 -22.93 -19.63
C PHE A 52 4.62 -23.56 -18.64
N ALA A 53 4.46 -22.94 -17.47
CA ALA A 53 3.54 -23.41 -16.44
C ALA A 53 2.96 -22.25 -15.63
N PHE A 54 1.67 -22.31 -15.29
CA PHE A 54 1.01 -21.31 -14.45
C PHE A 54 1.14 -21.59 -12.94
N ALA A 55 1.43 -22.85 -12.57
CA ALA A 55 1.58 -23.26 -11.19
C ALA A 55 2.90 -22.72 -10.62
N TYR A 56 2.81 -21.88 -9.59
CA TYR A 56 3.96 -21.27 -8.93
C TYR A 56 3.67 -21.07 -7.45
N ASN A 57 4.54 -21.60 -6.59
CA ASN A 57 4.47 -21.41 -5.15
C ASN A 57 5.52 -20.38 -4.71
N SER A 58 5.09 -19.14 -4.49
CA SER A 58 5.95 -18.05 -4.05
C SER A 58 6.54 -18.22 -2.64
N SER A 59 6.04 -19.17 -1.85
CA SER A 59 6.52 -19.47 -0.50
C SER A 59 7.66 -20.50 -0.48
N GLN A 60 8.09 -21.00 -1.64
CA GLN A 60 9.27 -21.84 -1.81
C GLN A 60 10.35 -21.05 -2.53
N PHE A 61 11.61 -21.28 -2.17
CA PHE A 61 12.71 -20.66 -2.91
C PHE A 61 12.75 -21.19 -4.34
N THR A 62 13.01 -20.29 -5.27
CA THR A 62 13.19 -20.64 -6.68
C THR A 62 14.31 -21.65 -6.81
N ALA A 63 14.05 -22.73 -7.54
CA ALA A 63 15.04 -23.74 -7.82
C ALA A 63 16.22 -23.13 -8.59
N THR A 64 17.40 -23.72 -8.43
CA THR A 64 18.56 -23.31 -9.22
C THR A 64 18.36 -23.71 -10.68
N ASP A 65 18.55 -22.73 -11.55
CA ASP A 65 18.09 -22.77 -12.93
C ASP A 65 19.21 -22.73 -13.98
N PRO A 66 18.91 -23.10 -15.25
CA PRO A 66 19.88 -23.45 -16.28
C PRO A 66 20.77 -22.30 -16.78
N TRP A 67 20.39 -21.05 -16.51
CA TRP A 67 21.04 -19.87 -17.11
C TRP A 67 22.34 -19.44 -16.42
N GLY A 68 22.66 -19.99 -15.24
CA GLY A 68 23.85 -19.61 -14.48
C GLY A 68 23.90 -18.09 -14.21
N PRO A 69 25.05 -17.42 -14.44
CA PRO A 69 25.19 -15.98 -14.20
C PRO A 69 24.24 -15.08 -15.02
N PHE A 70 23.69 -15.58 -16.13
CA PHE A 70 22.79 -14.79 -16.98
C PHE A 70 21.45 -14.45 -16.30
N ILE A 71 21.14 -15.06 -15.15
CA ILE A 71 19.94 -14.73 -14.36
C ILE A 71 19.90 -13.25 -13.93
N ILE A 72 21.05 -12.58 -13.86
CA ILE A 72 21.15 -11.14 -13.61
C ILE A 72 20.34 -10.32 -14.63
N LEU A 73 20.21 -10.82 -15.86
CA LEU A 73 19.51 -10.13 -16.95
C LEU A 73 18.00 -10.37 -16.93
N VAL A 74 17.50 -11.34 -16.16
CA VAL A 74 16.06 -11.66 -16.12
C VAL A 74 15.22 -10.46 -15.64
N PRO A 75 15.55 -9.78 -14.52
CA PRO A 75 14.87 -8.54 -14.15
C PRO A 75 14.97 -7.44 -15.22
N VAL A 76 16.08 -7.36 -15.95
CA VAL A 76 16.29 -6.34 -17.00
C VAL A 76 15.31 -6.55 -18.15
N ILE A 77 15.17 -7.79 -18.61
CA ILE A 77 14.20 -8.16 -19.66
C ILE A 77 12.78 -7.80 -19.22
N GLY A 78 12.41 -8.15 -17.98
CA GLY A 78 11.11 -7.78 -17.42
C GLY A 78 10.90 -6.28 -17.33
N GLY A 79 11.90 -5.51 -16.88
CA GLY A 79 11.85 -4.05 -16.80
C GLY A 79 11.67 -3.35 -18.15
N ILE A 80 12.31 -3.86 -19.20
CA ILE A 80 12.08 -3.38 -20.58
C ILE A 80 10.63 -3.61 -20.99
N GLY A 81 10.10 -4.83 -20.76
CA GLY A 81 8.70 -5.17 -21.03
C GLY A 81 7.72 -4.28 -20.27
N VAL A 82 7.95 -4.08 -18.97
CA VAL A 82 7.13 -3.18 -18.13
C VAL A 82 7.15 -1.76 -18.67
N THR A 83 8.33 -1.25 -19.05
CA THR A 83 8.48 0.11 -19.59
C THR A 83 7.68 0.30 -20.87
N TRP A 84 7.73 -0.69 -21.76
CA TRP A 84 6.98 -0.70 -23.01
C TRP A 84 5.46 -0.72 -22.75
N ILE A 85 4.98 -1.62 -21.90
CA ILE A 85 3.54 -1.72 -21.61
C ILE A 85 3.00 -0.43 -20.96
N VAL A 86 3.66 0.04 -19.90
CA VAL A 86 3.19 1.19 -19.13
C VAL A 86 3.28 2.49 -19.93
N SER A 87 4.31 2.65 -20.76
CA SER A 87 4.48 3.88 -21.55
C SER A 87 3.49 4.00 -22.71
N ASN A 88 3.03 2.87 -23.28
CA ASN A 88 2.18 2.87 -24.47
C ASN A 88 0.68 2.75 -24.17
N PHE A 89 0.29 2.04 -23.10
CA PHE A 89 -1.13 1.71 -22.87
C PHE A 89 -1.77 2.42 -21.66
N ALA A 90 -1.11 2.41 -20.50
CA ALA A 90 -1.60 3.14 -19.31
C ALA A 90 -0.46 3.57 -18.37
N PRO A 91 -0.02 4.83 -18.45
CA PRO A 91 1.02 5.37 -17.55
C PRO A 91 0.67 5.28 -16.06
N GLU A 92 -0.62 5.24 -15.72
CA GLU A 92 -1.15 5.07 -14.36
C GLU A 92 -0.87 3.69 -13.77
N ALA A 93 -0.42 2.73 -14.59
CA ALA A 93 0.01 1.42 -14.13
C ALA A 93 1.44 1.45 -13.53
N LYS A 94 2.20 2.54 -13.65
CA LYS A 94 3.54 2.68 -13.04
C LYS A 94 3.48 2.68 -11.50
N GLY A 95 4.43 2.01 -10.85
CA GLY A 95 4.62 2.05 -9.39
C GLY A 95 3.65 1.15 -8.61
N HIS A 96 3.38 1.50 -7.36
CA HIS A 96 2.64 0.67 -6.40
C HIS A 96 1.10 0.65 -6.51
N GLY A 97 0.47 1.51 -7.31
CA GLY A 97 -0.97 1.47 -7.59
C GLY A 97 -1.92 1.99 -6.49
N VAL A 98 -1.59 1.82 -5.20
CA VAL A 98 -2.48 2.24 -4.09
C VAL A 98 -2.78 3.76 -4.11
N PRO A 99 -1.79 4.65 -4.25
CA PRO A 99 -2.04 6.08 -4.39
C PRO A 99 -2.81 6.45 -5.64
N GLU A 100 -2.68 5.71 -6.74
CA GLU A 100 -3.51 5.92 -7.93
C GLU A 100 -4.99 5.60 -7.67
N VAL A 101 -5.29 4.61 -6.81
CA VAL A 101 -6.66 4.34 -6.34
C VAL A 101 -7.16 5.43 -5.39
N MET A 102 -6.34 5.83 -4.41
CA MET A 102 -6.68 6.94 -3.50
C MET A 102 -6.95 8.23 -4.27
N ASP A 103 -6.11 8.56 -5.25
CA ASP A 103 -6.30 9.71 -6.14
C ASP A 103 -7.66 9.63 -6.86
N ALA A 104 -8.05 8.44 -7.34
CA ALA A 104 -9.33 8.26 -7.98
C ALA A 104 -10.51 8.47 -7.01
N ILE A 105 -10.41 7.96 -5.77
CA ILE A 105 -11.43 8.12 -4.74
C ILE A 105 -11.59 9.59 -4.35
N TYR A 106 -10.50 10.26 -3.98
CA TYR A 106 -10.55 11.62 -3.44
C TYR A 106 -10.71 12.71 -4.51
N TYR A 107 -10.14 12.53 -5.70
CA TYR A 107 -10.08 13.59 -6.72
C TYR A 107 -10.81 13.28 -8.02
N LYS A 108 -11.11 12.01 -8.33
CA LYS A 108 -11.78 11.62 -9.59
C LYS A 108 -13.15 10.97 -9.39
N ARG A 109 -13.77 11.17 -8.22
CA ARG A 109 -15.11 10.65 -7.90
C ARG A 109 -15.22 9.13 -8.09
N GLY A 110 -14.15 8.39 -7.87
CA GLY A 110 -14.06 6.93 -8.06
C GLY A 110 -13.99 6.47 -9.52
N ILE A 111 -13.61 7.32 -10.47
CA ILE A 111 -13.46 6.96 -11.89
C ILE A 111 -12.03 6.50 -12.17
N ILE A 112 -11.89 5.26 -12.65
CA ILE A 112 -10.63 4.64 -13.08
C ILE A 112 -10.83 4.12 -14.51
N ARG A 113 -9.86 4.34 -15.39
CA ARG A 113 -9.91 3.86 -16.78
C ARG A 113 -9.93 2.33 -16.82
N PRO A 114 -10.89 1.66 -17.50
CA PRO A 114 -10.99 0.20 -17.50
C PRO A 114 -9.72 -0.53 -17.96
N VAL A 115 -9.00 0.04 -18.94
CA VAL A 115 -7.75 -0.51 -19.47
C VAL A 115 -6.66 -0.68 -18.40
N VAL A 116 -6.73 0.09 -17.30
CA VAL A 116 -5.76 0.00 -16.19
C VAL A 116 -5.78 -1.39 -15.57
N ALA A 117 -6.93 -2.08 -15.47
CA ALA A 117 -7.00 -3.43 -14.92
C ALA A 117 -6.10 -4.41 -15.71
N LEU A 118 -6.21 -4.39 -17.04
CA LEU A 118 -5.43 -5.28 -17.91
C LEU A 118 -3.94 -4.89 -17.93
N VAL A 119 -3.63 -3.62 -18.17
CA VAL A 119 -2.25 -3.13 -18.25
C VAL A 119 -1.54 -3.36 -16.93
N LYS A 120 -2.18 -3.08 -15.79
CA LYS A 120 -1.59 -3.30 -14.47
C LYS A 120 -1.33 -4.78 -14.21
N SER A 121 -2.24 -5.66 -14.61
CA SER A 121 -2.06 -7.11 -14.48
C SER A 121 -0.83 -7.59 -15.23
N ILE A 122 -0.69 -7.24 -16.51
CA ILE A 122 0.42 -7.72 -17.35
C ILE A 122 1.73 -7.08 -16.92
N ALA A 123 1.76 -5.76 -16.71
CA ALA A 123 2.98 -5.05 -16.29
C ALA A 123 3.47 -5.55 -14.93
N SER A 124 2.58 -5.76 -13.96
CA SER A 124 3.00 -6.23 -12.64
C SER A 124 3.36 -7.71 -12.64
N ALA A 125 2.70 -8.54 -13.46
CA ALA A 125 3.09 -9.93 -13.64
C ALA A 125 4.49 -10.05 -14.25
N LEU A 126 4.81 -9.20 -15.25
CA LEU A 126 6.14 -9.11 -15.82
C LEU A 126 7.18 -8.70 -14.78
N ALA A 127 6.93 -7.59 -14.06
CA ALA A 127 7.85 -7.11 -13.03
C ALA A 127 8.11 -8.15 -11.92
N ILE A 128 7.05 -8.68 -11.33
CA ILE A 128 7.16 -9.61 -10.19
C ILE A 128 7.72 -10.96 -10.66
N GLY A 129 7.23 -11.48 -11.79
CA GLY A 129 7.66 -12.76 -12.34
C GLY A 129 9.12 -12.73 -12.81
N SER A 130 9.60 -11.60 -13.34
CA SER A 130 11.01 -11.42 -13.70
C SER A 130 11.92 -11.11 -12.52
N GLY A 131 11.43 -11.13 -11.28
CA GLY A 131 12.26 -10.97 -10.08
C GLY A 131 12.44 -9.54 -9.57
N ALA A 132 11.74 -8.53 -10.11
CA ALA A 132 11.73 -7.20 -9.49
C ALA A 132 11.21 -7.33 -8.04
N ALA A 133 11.90 -6.70 -7.09
CA ALA A 133 11.68 -6.91 -5.66
C ALA A 133 10.43 -6.14 -5.16
N VAL A 134 9.26 -6.46 -5.69
CA VAL A 134 7.99 -5.76 -5.44
C VAL A 134 6.88 -6.77 -5.12
N GLY A 135 5.85 -6.29 -4.42
CA GLY A 135 4.69 -7.08 -4.01
C GLY A 135 3.59 -7.15 -5.06
N ARG A 136 2.68 -8.12 -4.92
CA ARG A 136 1.50 -8.27 -5.81
C ARG A 136 0.26 -7.51 -5.32
N GLU A 137 0.32 -6.93 -4.13
CA GLU A 137 -0.83 -6.40 -3.39
C GLU A 137 -1.32 -5.08 -3.97
N GLY A 138 -0.39 -4.14 -4.17
CA GLY A 138 -0.69 -2.86 -4.79
C GLY A 138 -1.34 -3.01 -6.18
N PRO A 139 -0.79 -3.87 -7.05
CA PRO A 139 -1.44 -4.25 -8.30
C PRO A 139 -2.85 -4.81 -8.13
N ILE A 140 -3.07 -5.82 -7.28
CA ILE A 140 -4.40 -6.42 -7.16
C ILE A 140 -5.43 -5.46 -6.56
N ILE A 141 -5.01 -4.56 -5.67
CA ILE A 141 -5.83 -3.45 -5.18
C ILE A 141 -6.26 -2.57 -6.36
N GLN A 142 -5.32 -2.13 -7.21
CA GLN A 142 -5.62 -1.27 -8.36
C GLN A 142 -6.46 -1.99 -9.43
N ILE A 143 -6.22 -3.28 -9.67
CA ILE A 143 -6.99 -4.12 -10.59
C ILE A 143 -8.44 -4.24 -10.09
N GLY A 144 -8.64 -4.66 -8.83
CA GLY A 144 -9.97 -4.79 -8.22
C GLY A 144 -10.71 -3.46 -8.19
N SER A 145 -10.04 -2.36 -7.82
CA SER A 145 -10.59 -1.01 -7.88
C SER A 145 -10.98 -0.58 -9.30
N ALA A 146 -10.18 -0.88 -10.32
CA ALA A 146 -10.51 -0.58 -11.70
C ALA A 146 -11.73 -1.38 -12.18
N LEU A 147 -11.85 -2.66 -11.80
CA LEU A 147 -13.02 -3.50 -12.09
C LEU A 147 -14.29 -2.97 -11.41
N GLY A 148 -14.21 -2.65 -10.12
CA GLY A 148 -15.31 -2.01 -9.38
C GLY A 148 -15.71 -0.65 -9.96
N SER A 149 -14.73 0.17 -10.33
CA SER A 149 -14.96 1.45 -11.02
C SER A 149 -15.65 1.26 -12.37
N THR A 150 -15.24 0.26 -13.15
CA THR A 150 -15.79 -0.01 -14.48
C THR A 150 -17.26 -0.38 -14.37
N LEU A 151 -17.62 -1.28 -13.45
CA LEU A 151 -19.03 -1.62 -13.19
C LEU A 151 -19.83 -0.39 -12.74
N GLY A 152 -19.24 0.45 -11.86
CA GLY A 152 -19.83 1.70 -11.41
C GLY A 152 -19.88 2.84 -12.44
N GLN A 153 -19.25 2.66 -13.61
CA GLN A 153 -19.33 3.58 -14.76
C GLN A 153 -20.35 3.10 -15.78
N ILE A 154 -20.53 1.78 -15.93
CA ILE A 154 -21.54 1.18 -16.81
C ILE A 154 -22.95 1.42 -16.25
N ILE A 155 -23.10 1.35 -14.93
CA ILE A 155 -24.39 1.56 -14.25
C ILE A 155 -24.45 2.99 -13.70
N SER A 156 -25.51 3.73 -14.03
CA SER A 156 -25.72 5.09 -13.52
C SER A 156 -25.92 5.08 -12.01
N MET A 157 -25.00 5.70 -11.27
CA MET A 157 -25.03 5.79 -9.80
C MET A 157 -24.31 7.02 -9.28
N ARG A 158 -24.59 7.38 -8.02
CA ARG A 158 -23.89 8.48 -7.34
C ARG A 158 -22.41 8.16 -7.13
N ALA A 159 -21.58 9.21 -7.09
CA ALA A 159 -20.14 9.09 -6.89
C ALA A 159 -19.77 8.32 -5.62
N GLY A 160 -20.48 8.53 -4.50
CA GLY A 160 -20.26 7.79 -3.26
C GLY A 160 -20.45 6.29 -3.42
N GLN A 161 -21.49 5.84 -4.14
CA GLN A 161 -21.74 4.42 -4.39
C GLN A 161 -20.67 3.80 -5.31
N ARG A 162 -20.21 4.56 -6.32
CA ARG A 162 -19.07 4.13 -7.14
C ARG A 162 -17.79 4.02 -6.32
N ILE A 163 -17.51 4.97 -5.44
CA ILE A 163 -16.38 4.91 -4.51
C ILE A 163 -16.48 3.67 -3.62
N THR A 164 -17.68 3.33 -3.13
CA THR A 164 -17.91 2.07 -2.39
C THR A 164 -17.53 0.85 -3.24
N LEU A 165 -17.93 0.78 -4.52
CA LEU A 165 -17.55 -0.34 -5.41
C LEU A 165 -16.04 -0.38 -5.70
N VAL A 166 -15.39 0.78 -5.82
CA VAL A 166 -13.92 0.89 -5.99
C VAL A 166 -13.20 0.35 -4.77
N ALA A 167 -13.64 0.71 -3.56
CA ALA A 167 -13.08 0.23 -2.30
C ALA A 167 -13.41 -1.26 -2.07
N ALA A 168 -14.63 -1.70 -2.43
CA ALA A 168 -15.02 -3.10 -2.38
C ALA A 168 -14.15 -3.96 -3.29
N GLY A 169 -13.83 -3.48 -4.51
CA GLY A 169 -12.87 -4.11 -5.41
C GLY A 169 -11.45 -4.18 -4.84
N ALA A 170 -10.97 -3.09 -4.21
CA ALA A 170 -9.68 -3.09 -3.52
C ALA A 170 -9.60 -4.17 -2.42
N GLY A 171 -10.60 -4.18 -1.52
CA GLY A 171 -10.69 -5.14 -0.43
C GLY A 171 -10.84 -6.57 -0.95
N ALA A 172 -11.68 -6.79 -1.96
CA ALA A 172 -11.87 -8.09 -2.62
C ALA A 172 -10.56 -8.64 -3.20
N GLY A 173 -9.74 -7.78 -3.82
CA GLY A 173 -8.45 -8.15 -4.36
C GLY A 173 -7.46 -8.64 -3.31
N ILE A 174 -7.38 -7.93 -2.18
CA ILE A 174 -6.58 -8.35 -1.01
C ILE A 174 -7.09 -9.68 -0.47
N ALA A 175 -8.39 -9.76 -0.19
CA ALA A 175 -9.02 -10.90 0.43
C ALA A 175 -8.82 -12.19 -0.37
N ALA A 176 -9.01 -12.14 -1.70
CA ALA A 176 -8.79 -13.26 -2.61
C ALA A 176 -7.30 -13.67 -2.73
N THR A 177 -6.38 -12.70 -2.64
CA THR A 177 -4.95 -12.96 -2.79
C THR A 177 -4.34 -13.59 -1.55
N PHE A 178 -4.83 -13.21 -0.37
CA PHE A 178 -4.23 -13.53 0.92
C PHE A 178 -5.03 -14.47 1.79
N ASN A 179 -6.27 -14.78 1.40
CA ASN A 179 -7.20 -15.49 2.26
C ASN A 179 -7.53 -14.70 3.55
N THR A 180 -7.63 -13.36 3.43
CA THR A 180 -7.84 -12.41 4.53
C THR A 180 -9.14 -11.60 4.37
N PRO A 181 -10.33 -12.23 4.47
CA PRO A 181 -11.61 -11.52 4.29
C PRO A 181 -11.76 -10.33 5.24
N ILE A 182 -11.44 -10.48 6.53
CA ILE A 182 -11.61 -9.40 7.50
C ILE A 182 -10.56 -8.30 7.25
N GLY A 183 -9.32 -8.70 6.97
CA GLY A 183 -8.24 -7.78 6.59
C GLY A 183 -8.57 -6.97 5.33
N GLY A 184 -9.23 -7.58 4.34
CA GLY A 184 -9.70 -6.90 3.13
C GLY A 184 -10.81 -5.86 3.42
N VAL A 185 -11.73 -6.17 4.33
CA VAL A 185 -12.74 -5.20 4.79
C VAL A 185 -12.08 -4.03 5.51
N LEU A 186 -11.21 -4.32 6.49
CA LEU A 186 -10.53 -3.28 7.26
C LEU A 186 -9.63 -2.41 6.38
N PHE A 187 -8.94 -3.01 5.40
CA PHE A 187 -8.15 -2.24 4.44
C PHE A 187 -9.02 -1.22 3.69
N ALA A 188 -10.18 -1.65 3.19
CA ALA A 188 -11.10 -0.75 2.49
C ALA A 188 -11.62 0.36 3.42
N MET A 189 -11.99 0.02 4.66
CA MET A 189 -12.54 0.97 5.63
C MET A 189 -11.50 1.96 6.18
N GLU A 190 -10.29 1.48 6.48
CA GLU A 190 -9.25 2.26 7.16
C GLU A 190 -8.39 3.09 6.18
N LEU A 191 -8.18 2.58 4.95
CA LEU A 191 -7.30 3.24 3.97
C LEU A 191 -8.00 3.83 2.75
N MET A 192 -9.14 3.28 2.31
CA MET A 192 -9.75 3.69 1.04
C MET A 192 -10.95 4.61 1.23
N LEU A 193 -11.83 4.29 2.17
CA LEU A 193 -13.11 4.97 2.29
C LEU A 193 -13.01 6.27 3.09
N PRO A 194 -13.62 7.36 2.61
CA PRO A 194 -13.71 8.61 3.37
C PRO A 194 -14.61 8.52 4.61
N GLU A 195 -15.62 7.64 4.59
CA GLU A 195 -16.57 7.43 5.67
C GLU A 195 -16.94 5.95 5.82
N ILE A 196 -17.31 5.56 7.04
CA ILE A 196 -17.75 4.20 7.38
C ILE A 196 -19.22 4.28 7.79
N SER A 197 -20.06 3.50 7.12
CA SER A 197 -21.50 3.42 7.33
C SER A 197 -22.01 2.04 6.91
N VAL A 198 -23.24 1.68 7.24
CA VAL A 198 -23.82 0.40 6.76
C VAL A 198 -23.85 0.35 5.23
N ASP A 199 -24.09 1.49 4.58
CA ASP A 199 -24.12 1.64 3.12
C ASP A 199 -22.77 1.39 2.45
N THR A 200 -21.66 1.52 3.18
CA THR A 200 -20.31 1.25 2.69
C THR A 200 -19.77 -0.09 3.17
N PHE A 201 -20.03 -0.45 4.42
CA PHE A 201 -19.57 -1.68 5.05
C PHE A 201 -20.17 -2.92 4.38
N LEU A 202 -21.50 -2.96 4.21
CA LEU A 202 -22.18 -4.16 3.72
C LEU A 202 -21.72 -4.56 2.30
N PRO A 203 -21.68 -3.65 1.30
CA PRO A 203 -21.16 -4.00 -0.02
C PRO A 203 -19.71 -4.48 0.01
N VAL A 204 -18.84 -3.85 0.81
CA VAL A 204 -17.43 -4.26 0.94
C VAL A 204 -17.30 -5.64 1.57
N ALA A 205 -18.06 -5.94 2.62
CA ALA A 205 -18.08 -7.26 3.26
C ALA A 205 -18.56 -8.35 2.29
N VAL A 206 -19.60 -8.07 1.49
CA VAL A 206 -20.10 -9.00 0.48
C VAL A 206 -19.05 -9.26 -0.61
N ALA A 207 -18.40 -8.22 -1.13
CA ALA A 207 -17.37 -8.36 -2.15
C ALA A 207 -16.14 -9.14 -1.65
N THR A 208 -15.64 -8.81 -0.46
CA THR A 208 -14.48 -9.47 0.16
C THR A 208 -14.74 -10.93 0.50
N GLY A 209 -15.90 -11.25 1.09
CA GLY A 209 -16.30 -12.63 1.37
C GLY A 209 -16.43 -13.45 0.09
N THR A 210 -17.08 -12.89 -0.95
CA THR A 210 -17.24 -13.55 -2.26
C THR A 210 -15.88 -13.80 -2.92
N ALA A 211 -15.01 -12.79 -2.97
CA ALA A 211 -13.69 -12.90 -3.58
C ALA A 211 -12.79 -13.89 -2.82
N THR A 212 -12.89 -13.94 -1.49
CA THR A 212 -12.20 -14.93 -0.65
C THR A 212 -12.67 -16.34 -1.00
N PHE A 213 -13.98 -16.55 -1.12
CA PHE A 213 -14.52 -17.86 -1.50
C PHE A 213 -13.97 -18.31 -2.85
N ILE A 214 -14.02 -17.44 -3.87
CA ILE A 214 -13.41 -17.71 -5.18
C ILE A 214 -11.93 -18.02 -5.04
N GLY A 215 -11.15 -17.22 -4.30
CA GLY A 215 -9.74 -17.47 -4.06
C GLY A 215 -9.48 -18.85 -3.43
N ARG A 216 -10.27 -19.25 -2.44
CA ARG A 216 -10.17 -20.56 -1.78
C ARG A 216 -10.44 -21.74 -2.70
N LEU A 217 -11.34 -21.59 -3.68
CA LEU A 217 -11.59 -22.64 -4.67
C LEU A 217 -10.34 -23.00 -5.49
N PHE A 218 -9.45 -22.03 -5.73
CA PHE A 218 -8.25 -22.23 -6.55
C PHE A 218 -6.96 -22.41 -5.73
N PHE A 219 -6.87 -21.76 -4.57
CA PHE A 219 -5.64 -21.73 -3.77
C PHE A 219 -5.72 -22.56 -2.48
N GLY A 220 -6.89 -23.11 -2.17
CA GLY A 220 -7.15 -23.80 -0.92
C GLY A 220 -7.47 -22.86 0.23
N SER A 221 -7.82 -23.47 1.36
CA SER A 221 -8.22 -22.77 2.58
C SER A 221 -7.06 -22.54 3.54
N GLU A 222 -5.81 -22.82 3.19
CA GLU A 222 -4.66 -22.65 4.09
C GLU A 222 -4.29 -21.18 4.30
N PRO A 223 -3.64 -20.83 5.44
CA PRO A 223 -3.11 -19.49 5.65
C PRO A 223 -1.95 -19.21 4.69
N ALA A 224 -1.63 -17.94 4.48
CA ALA A 224 -0.55 -17.54 3.57
C ALA A 224 0.84 -17.96 4.06
N PHE A 225 1.01 -18.02 5.39
CA PHE A 225 2.24 -18.46 6.04
C PHE A 225 1.96 -19.60 7.03
N SER A 226 2.76 -20.65 6.95
CA SER A 226 2.74 -21.74 7.93
C SER A 226 3.67 -21.40 9.09
N VAL A 227 3.17 -21.52 10.32
CA VAL A 227 3.92 -21.19 11.53
C VAL A 227 3.97 -22.40 12.48
N PRO A 228 5.00 -22.53 13.33
CA PRO A 228 5.07 -23.59 14.36
C PRO A 228 3.85 -23.58 15.29
N ILE A 229 3.43 -24.75 15.79
CA ILE A 229 2.16 -24.92 16.52
C ILE A 229 2.20 -24.37 17.96
N ASP A 230 3.39 -24.10 18.53
CA ASP A 230 3.54 -23.58 19.90
C ASP A 230 4.54 -22.42 19.94
N LEU A 231 4.12 -21.26 19.45
CA LEU A 231 4.99 -20.09 19.28
C LEU A 231 5.44 -19.43 20.59
N ALA A 232 4.88 -19.80 21.74
CA ALA A 232 5.12 -19.20 23.06
C ALA A 232 5.23 -17.66 22.96
N ALA A 233 4.32 -17.03 22.20
CA ALA A 233 4.43 -15.61 21.83
C ALA A 233 4.49 -14.68 23.06
N ILE A 234 3.78 -15.08 24.12
CA ILE A 234 3.88 -14.51 25.46
C ILE A 234 3.84 -15.71 26.44
N PRO A 235 4.88 -15.91 27.27
CA PRO A 235 4.83 -16.90 28.35
C PRO A 235 3.70 -16.58 29.35
N ASN A 236 3.15 -17.55 30.06
CA ASN A 236 2.14 -17.32 31.11
C ASN A 236 2.78 -17.27 32.51
N ASP A 237 3.77 -16.39 32.69
CA ASP A 237 4.53 -16.25 33.94
C ASP A 237 5.04 -14.81 34.12
N PRO A 238 5.68 -14.41 35.23
CA PRO A 238 6.13 -13.03 35.43
C PRO A 238 7.08 -12.48 34.34
N SER A 239 7.74 -13.35 33.56
CA SER A 239 8.62 -12.95 32.46
C SER A 239 7.88 -12.38 31.25
N SER A 240 6.55 -12.51 31.16
CA SER A 240 5.72 -11.89 30.12
C SER A 240 5.95 -10.38 30.01
N ILE A 241 6.21 -9.70 31.13
CA ILE A 241 6.46 -8.25 31.15
C ILE A 241 7.72 -7.92 30.34
N VAL A 242 8.78 -8.71 30.48
CA VAL A 242 10.02 -8.53 29.73
C VAL A 242 9.75 -8.73 28.24
N THR A 243 9.03 -9.78 27.87
CA THR A 243 8.67 -10.04 26.46
C THR A 243 7.81 -8.92 25.87
N LEU A 244 6.83 -8.38 26.61
CA LEU A 244 6.03 -7.23 26.18
C LEU A 244 6.87 -5.95 26.01
N LEU A 245 7.82 -5.69 26.91
CA LEU A 245 8.76 -4.58 26.77
C LEU A 245 9.66 -4.76 25.54
N LEU A 246 10.12 -5.98 25.25
CA LEU A 246 10.89 -6.28 24.06
C LEU A 246 10.06 -6.08 22.77
N TYR A 247 8.78 -6.44 22.75
CA TYR A 247 7.89 -6.10 21.64
C TYR A 247 7.67 -4.59 21.50
N ALA A 248 7.62 -3.85 22.61
CA ALA A 248 7.55 -2.39 22.57
C ALA A 248 8.81 -1.79 21.93
N VAL A 249 9.99 -2.25 22.33
CA VAL A 249 11.27 -1.84 21.73
C VAL A 249 11.32 -2.22 20.24
N LEU A 250 10.86 -3.42 19.88
CA LEU A 250 10.74 -3.83 18.48
C LEU A 250 9.85 -2.85 17.70
N GLY A 251 8.69 -2.46 18.24
CA GLY A 251 7.81 -1.47 17.63
C GLY A 251 8.52 -0.15 17.37
N VAL A 252 9.35 0.34 18.31
CA VAL A 252 10.16 1.55 18.11
C VAL A 252 11.18 1.36 16.98
N VAL A 253 11.95 0.28 17.00
CA VAL A 253 12.96 -0.04 15.97
C VAL A 253 12.33 -0.12 14.59
N VAL A 254 11.21 -0.85 14.47
CA VAL A 254 10.49 -1.02 13.21
C VAL A 254 9.82 0.29 12.79
N GLY A 255 9.38 1.15 13.72
CA GLY A 255 8.89 2.50 13.41
C GLY A 255 9.96 3.40 12.77
N VAL A 256 11.21 3.32 13.25
CA VAL A 256 12.36 3.99 12.61
C VAL A 256 12.60 3.42 11.22
N ALA A 257 12.60 2.08 11.07
CA ALA A 257 12.78 1.42 9.79
C ALA A 257 11.66 1.78 8.78
N ALA A 258 10.41 1.91 9.23
CA ALA A 258 9.29 2.34 8.42
C ALA A 258 9.47 3.78 7.93
N ALA A 259 9.91 4.70 8.80
CA ALA A 259 10.23 6.07 8.40
C ALA A 259 11.42 6.11 7.41
N ALA A 260 12.43 5.28 7.63
CA ALA A 260 13.56 5.15 6.72
C ALA A 260 13.11 4.61 5.35
N PHE A 261 12.25 3.60 5.30
CA PHE A 261 11.74 3.06 4.04
C PHE A 261 10.93 4.09 3.27
N VAL A 262 10.06 4.87 3.94
CA VAL A 262 9.37 6.00 3.29
C VAL A 262 10.39 6.96 2.69
N ARG A 263 11.38 7.43 3.44
CA ARG A 263 12.35 8.43 2.94
C ARG A 263 13.23 7.89 1.82
N ILE A 264 13.76 6.67 1.96
CA ILE A 264 14.67 6.05 0.99
C ILE A 264 13.94 5.76 -0.32
N LEU A 265 12.70 5.28 -0.26
CA LEU A 265 11.87 5.05 -1.45
C LEU A 265 11.76 6.33 -2.29
N HIS A 266 11.39 7.45 -1.65
CA HIS A 266 11.26 8.73 -2.35
C HIS A 266 12.60 9.30 -2.81
N TRP A 267 13.63 9.18 -2.00
CA TRP A 267 14.97 9.64 -2.39
C TRP A 267 15.49 8.91 -3.62
N LEU A 268 15.24 7.60 -3.72
CA LEU A 268 15.58 6.82 -4.90
C LEU A 268 14.67 7.13 -6.10
N GLU A 269 13.37 7.34 -5.90
CA GLU A 269 12.48 7.85 -6.96
C GLU A 269 13.02 9.16 -7.56
N ASP A 270 13.36 10.13 -6.71
CA ASP A 270 13.93 11.43 -7.11
C ASP A 270 15.28 11.25 -7.83
N GLY A 271 16.14 10.36 -7.32
CA GLY A 271 17.45 10.06 -7.93
C GLY A 271 17.32 9.40 -9.31
N PHE A 272 16.45 8.41 -9.47
CA PHE A 272 16.19 7.79 -10.77
C PHE A 272 15.51 8.75 -11.75
N ASP A 273 14.70 9.69 -11.25
CA ASP A 273 14.06 10.73 -12.08
C ASP A 273 15.07 11.65 -12.80
N LEU A 274 16.30 11.79 -12.27
CA LEU A 274 17.39 12.53 -12.90
C LEU A 274 17.94 11.84 -14.17
N ILE A 275 17.80 10.51 -14.28
CA ILE A 275 18.30 9.74 -15.42
C ILE A 275 17.35 9.94 -16.61
N LYS A 276 17.86 10.57 -17.68
CA LYS A 276 17.12 10.78 -18.93
C LYS A 276 16.98 9.46 -19.70
N GLY A 277 15.76 9.16 -20.17
CA GLY A 277 15.44 7.95 -20.91
C GLY A 277 14.81 6.87 -20.03
N ARG A 278 13.53 6.58 -20.29
CA ARG A 278 12.71 5.65 -19.47
C ARG A 278 13.27 4.22 -19.47
N TYR A 279 13.75 3.74 -20.63
CA TYR A 279 14.35 2.42 -20.74
C TYR A 279 15.68 2.33 -20.00
N LEU A 280 16.59 3.28 -20.22
CA LEU A 280 17.90 3.30 -19.56
C LEU A 280 17.75 3.29 -18.03
N ARG A 281 16.87 4.15 -17.51
CA ARG A 281 16.55 4.20 -16.08
C ARG A 281 16.11 2.85 -15.53
N HIS A 282 15.19 2.18 -16.22
CA HIS A 282 14.64 0.91 -15.77
C HIS A 282 15.66 -0.23 -15.90
N ILE A 283 16.43 -0.26 -16.99
CA ILE A 283 17.53 -1.20 -17.21
C ILE A 283 18.55 -1.11 -16.08
N LEU A 284 19.01 0.10 -15.73
CA LEU A 284 19.98 0.31 -14.66
C LEU A 284 19.44 -0.17 -13.30
N GLY A 285 18.20 0.18 -12.96
CA GLY A 285 17.58 -0.27 -11.72
C GLY A 285 17.45 -1.78 -11.63
N MET A 286 16.97 -2.42 -12.70
CA MET A 286 16.81 -3.88 -12.74
C MET A 286 18.14 -4.63 -12.80
N LEU A 287 19.18 -4.04 -13.41
CA LEU A 287 20.52 -4.62 -13.38
C LEU A 287 21.05 -4.64 -11.94
N ILE A 288 20.87 -3.56 -11.18
CA ILE A 288 21.25 -3.52 -9.77
C ILE A 288 20.50 -4.60 -8.98
N VAL A 289 19.18 -4.70 -9.16
CA VAL A 289 18.37 -5.73 -8.47
C VAL A 289 18.83 -7.15 -8.85
N GLY A 290 19.07 -7.42 -10.13
CA GLY A 290 19.58 -8.71 -10.61
C GLY A 290 20.96 -9.06 -10.05
N THR A 291 21.86 -8.08 -9.94
CA THR A 291 23.18 -8.28 -9.32
C THR A 291 23.10 -8.55 -7.82
N MET A 292 22.24 -7.82 -7.08
CA MET A 292 22.01 -8.06 -5.65
C MET A 292 21.46 -9.47 -5.41
N MET A 293 20.49 -9.88 -6.23
CA MET A 293 19.89 -11.20 -6.21
C MET A 293 20.93 -12.31 -6.44
N TYR A 294 21.75 -12.16 -7.48
CA TYR A 294 22.80 -13.12 -7.79
C TYR A 294 23.92 -13.16 -6.73
N ALA A 295 24.27 -12.02 -6.14
CA ALA A 295 25.25 -11.97 -5.05
C ALA A 295 24.78 -12.72 -3.79
N LEU A 296 23.50 -12.60 -3.44
CA LEU A 296 22.91 -13.37 -2.33
C LEU A 296 22.90 -14.88 -2.63
N TRP A 297 22.66 -15.26 -3.89
CA TRP A 297 22.74 -16.65 -4.31
C TRP A 297 24.16 -17.22 -4.20
N LEU A 298 25.17 -16.47 -4.64
CA LEU A 298 26.57 -16.89 -4.47
C LEU A 298 26.96 -17.05 -3.00
N ALA A 299 26.44 -16.20 -2.12
CA ALA A 299 26.80 -16.20 -0.70
C ALA A 299 26.06 -17.26 0.13
N GLN A 300 24.79 -17.54 -0.20
CA GLN A 300 23.86 -18.26 0.69
C GLN A 300 22.94 -19.25 -0.06
N GLY A 301 23.21 -19.50 -1.34
CA GLY A 301 22.53 -20.52 -2.16
C GLY A 301 21.13 -20.16 -2.67
N HIS A 302 20.58 -19.00 -2.29
CA HIS A 302 19.25 -18.56 -2.69
C HIS A 302 19.22 -17.07 -3.05
N TYR A 303 18.26 -16.67 -3.89
CA TYR A 303 18.10 -15.30 -4.34
C TYR A 303 17.55 -14.35 -3.26
N PHE A 304 16.80 -14.88 -2.28
CA PHE A 304 16.13 -14.23 -1.14
C PHE A 304 15.23 -13.01 -1.43
N ILE A 305 15.70 -12.01 -2.16
CA ILE A 305 15.01 -10.72 -2.36
C ILE A 305 14.18 -10.65 -3.65
N GLU A 306 14.22 -11.68 -4.49
CA GLU A 306 13.50 -11.71 -5.76
C GLU A 306 11.98 -11.62 -5.57
N GLY A 307 11.31 -10.99 -6.54
CA GLY A 307 9.86 -10.95 -6.61
C GLY A 307 9.21 -10.49 -5.31
N VAL A 308 8.16 -11.23 -4.92
CA VAL A 308 7.36 -10.95 -3.70
C VAL A 308 8.17 -11.20 -2.42
N GLY A 309 9.03 -12.23 -2.40
CA GLY A 309 9.88 -12.58 -1.26
C GLY A 309 9.22 -13.45 -0.17
N TYR A 310 8.11 -14.14 -0.46
CA TYR A 310 7.43 -14.99 0.53
C TYR A 310 8.25 -16.20 0.97
N ALA A 311 9.08 -16.77 0.11
CA ALA A 311 9.99 -17.85 0.48
C ALA A 311 10.88 -17.48 1.67
N THR A 312 11.46 -16.28 1.65
CA THR A 312 12.30 -15.79 2.75
C THR A 312 11.50 -15.51 4.02
N ILE A 313 10.29 -14.97 3.89
CA ILE A 313 9.39 -14.79 5.04
C ILE A 313 9.06 -16.16 5.65
N GLN A 314 8.64 -17.12 4.82
CA GLN A 314 8.30 -18.47 5.24
C GLN A 314 9.48 -19.18 5.93
N ALA A 315 10.69 -19.08 5.36
CA ALA A 315 11.90 -19.63 5.95
C ALA A 315 12.25 -18.96 7.30
N THR A 316 12.05 -17.65 7.42
CA THR A 316 12.25 -16.90 8.67
C THR A 316 11.24 -17.32 9.73
N LEU A 317 9.97 -17.45 9.37
CA LEU A 317 8.88 -17.90 10.25
C LEU A 317 9.02 -19.36 10.68
N GLN A 318 9.65 -20.20 9.86
CA GLN A 318 9.98 -21.59 10.20
C GLN A 318 11.28 -21.72 10.99
N GLY A 319 11.97 -20.61 11.31
CA GLY A 319 13.24 -20.64 12.05
C GLY A 319 14.40 -21.23 11.25
N GLN A 320 14.32 -21.27 9.92
CA GLN A 320 15.40 -21.77 9.05
C GLN A 320 16.54 -20.75 8.90
N ILE A 321 16.24 -19.46 9.11
CA ILE A 321 17.22 -18.38 9.07
C ILE A 321 17.32 -17.79 10.48
N ILE A 322 18.42 -18.11 11.19
CA ILE A 322 18.61 -17.73 12.60
C ILE A 322 19.71 -16.69 12.83
N ALA A 323 20.58 -16.47 11.84
CA ALA A 323 21.72 -15.58 11.98
C ALA A 323 21.26 -14.11 11.97
N ALA A 324 21.34 -13.44 13.13
CA ALA A 324 20.93 -12.05 13.32
C ALA A 324 21.48 -11.10 12.26
N GLY A 325 22.81 -11.12 12.02
CA GLY A 325 23.44 -10.24 11.04
C GLY A 325 22.95 -10.47 9.61
N PHE A 326 22.65 -11.72 9.25
CA PHE A 326 22.12 -12.05 7.93
C PHE A 326 20.67 -11.60 7.77
N LEU A 327 19.83 -11.76 8.79
CA LEU A 327 18.46 -11.24 8.79
C LEU A 327 18.42 -9.70 8.67
N ALA A 328 19.30 -9.00 9.39
CA ALA A 328 19.46 -7.55 9.25
C ALA A 328 19.90 -7.16 7.82
N LEU A 329 20.85 -7.89 7.24
CA LEU A 329 21.26 -7.70 5.84
C LEU A 329 20.09 -7.91 4.88
N LEU A 330 19.29 -8.95 5.05
CA LEU A 330 18.12 -9.23 4.22
C LEU A 330 17.07 -8.11 4.30
N ALA A 331 16.83 -7.56 5.50
CA ALA A 331 15.94 -6.41 5.66
C ALA A 331 16.42 -5.19 4.86
N ILE A 332 17.71 -4.86 4.95
CA ILE A 332 18.33 -3.76 4.21
C ILE A 332 18.29 -4.04 2.70
N ALA A 333 18.67 -5.25 2.29
CA ALA A 333 18.70 -5.65 0.90
C ALA A 333 17.31 -5.57 0.26
N LYS A 334 16.26 -6.03 0.96
CA LYS A 334 14.88 -5.94 0.45
C LYS A 334 14.40 -4.49 0.38
N LEU A 335 14.70 -3.66 1.38
CA LEU A 335 14.38 -2.24 1.37
C LEU A 335 14.98 -1.53 0.15
N LEU A 336 16.28 -1.73 -0.08
CA LEU A 336 16.99 -1.14 -1.21
C LEU A 336 16.46 -1.68 -2.55
N ALA A 337 16.35 -3.00 -2.69
CA ALA A 337 15.88 -3.62 -3.93
C ALA A 337 14.47 -3.19 -4.31
N THR A 338 13.56 -3.07 -3.33
CA THR A 338 12.20 -2.58 -3.55
C THR A 338 12.20 -1.11 -3.98
N SER A 339 13.00 -0.29 -3.30
CA SER A 339 13.09 1.14 -3.57
C SER A 339 13.72 1.43 -4.94
N ILE A 340 14.75 0.67 -5.33
CA ILE A 340 15.37 0.70 -6.66
C ILE A 340 14.37 0.22 -7.72
N SER A 341 13.63 -0.85 -7.44
CA SER A 341 12.63 -1.39 -8.38
C SER A 341 11.56 -0.35 -8.70
N LEU A 342 10.96 0.26 -7.69
CA LEU A 342 9.91 1.26 -7.88
C LEU A 342 10.45 2.58 -8.42
N GLY A 343 11.59 3.06 -7.90
CA GLY A 343 12.24 4.29 -8.33
C GLY A 343 12.65 4.26 -9.81
N SER A 344 13.17 3.13 -10.27
CA SER A 344 13.56 2.96 -11.68
C SER A 344 12.37 2.83 -12.65
N GLY A 345 11.18 2.52 -12.14
CA GLY A 345 9.91 2.59 -12.87
C GLY A 345 9.13 1.29 -12.98
N SER A 346 9.40 0.31 -12.12
CA SER A 346 8.66 -0.97 -12.08
C SER A 346 7.19 -0.80 -11.68
N SER A 347 6.41 -1.86 -11.85
CA SER A 347 5.01 -1.96 -11.45
C SER A 347 4.84 -3.05 -10.41
N GLY A 348 4.55 -2.66 -9.17
CA GLY A 348 4.35 -3.61 -8.08
C GLY A 348 4.18 -2.92 -6.73
N GLY A 349 3.59 -3.61 -5.77
CA GLY A 349 3.25 -3.08 -4.45
C GLY A 349 4.43 -3.05 -3.48
N ILE A 350 4.21 -2.39 -2.36
CA ILE A 350 5.18 -2.29 -1.24
C ILE A 350 4.77 -3.12 -0.02
N PHE A 351 3.56 -3.68 -0.02
CA PHE A 351 3.02 -4.39 1.14
C PHE A 351 3.83 -5.65 1.46
N SER A 352 4.04 -6.54 0.50
CA SER A 352 4.90 -7.72 0.70
C SER A 352 6.34 -7.40 1.07
N PRO A 353 7.02 -6.42 0.42
CA PRO A 353 8.29 -5.92 0.92
C PRO A 353 8.26 -5.44 2.38
N SER A 354 7.19 -4.77 2.82
CA SER A 354 7.04 -4.38 4.22
C SER A 354 6.90 -5.59 5.16
N LEU A 355 6.16 -6.63 4.75
CA LEU A 355 6.12 -7.90 5.50
C LEU A 355 7.52 -8.50 5.61
N PHE A 356 8.25 -8.56 4.49
CA PHE A 356 9.61 -9.08 4.45
C PHE A 356 10.53 -8.34 5.40
N ILE A 357 10.61 -7.02 5.26
CA ILE A 357 11.49 -6.16 6.08
C ILE A 357 11.12 -6.32 7.55
N GLY A 358 9.82 -6.32 7.87
CA GLY A 358 9.32 -6.52 9.23
C GLY A 358 9.68 -7.89 9.81
N SER A 359 9.48 -8.98 9.05
CA SER A 359 9.83 -10.33 9.48
C SER A 359 11.33 -10.48 9.75
N SER A 360 12.15 -9.94 8.86
CA SER A 360 13.61 -10.02 8.94
C SER A 360 14.14 -9.18 10.11
N LEU A 361 13.63 -7.96 10.31
CA LEU A 361 14.02 -7.13 11.46
C LEU A 361 13.54 -7.71 12.79
N GLY A 362 12.30 -8.24 12.84
CA GLY A 362 11.76 -8.91 14.01
C GLY A 362 12.58 -10.12 14.42
N ALA A 363 12.83 -11.03 13.48
CA ALA A 363 13.67 -12.20 13.72
C ALA A 363 15.11 -11.81 14.07
N SER A 364 15.68 -10.79 13.39
CA SER A 364 17.02 -10.29 13.69
C SER A 364 17.10 -9.75 15.12
N PHE A 365 16.10 -8.99 15.56
CA PHE A 365 16.06 -8.45 16.91
C PHE A 365 15.99 -9.58 17.95
N ALA A 366 15.10 -10.56 17.73
CA ALA A 366 15.01 -11.72 18.61
C ALA A 366 16.33 -12.51 18.66
N ALA A 367 16.94 -12.79 17.51
CA ALA A 367 18.22 -13.48 17.44
C ALA A 367 19.35 -12.73 18.17
N LEU A 368 19.39 -11.40 18.09
CA LEU A 368 20.34 -10.57 18.86
C LEU A 368 20.08 -10.67 20.35
N VAL A 369 18.81 -10.60 20.78
CA VAL A 369 18.45 -10.73 22.19
C VAL A 369 18.81 -12.12 22.70
N THR A 370 18.57 -13.19 21.95
CA THR A 370 18.98 -14.55 22.32
C THR A 370 20.51 -14.68 22.43
N LEU A 371 21.27 -13.98 21.58
CA LEU A 371 22.74 -13.99 21.66
C LEU A 371 23.25 -13.29 22.93
N ILE A 372 22.62 -12.18 23.32
CA ILE A 372 23.00 -11.38 24.49
C ILE A 372 22.46 -12.03 25.79
N TYR A 373 21.27 -12.59 25.74
CA TYR A 373 20.58 -13.23 26.85
C TYR A 373 19.92 -14.56 26.41
N PRO A 374 20.67 -15.68 26.42
CA PRO A 374 20.20 -16.98 25.95
C PRO A 374 18.97 -17.55 26.69
N GLY A 375 18.71 -17.08 27.91
CA GLY A 375 17.54 -17.46 28.70
C GLY A 375 16.30 -16.59 28.49
N ALA A 376 16.34 -15.65 27.53
CA ALA A 376 15.21 -14.80 27.22
C ALA A 376 14.01 -15.63 26.74
N PRO A 377 12.81 -15.43 27.29
CA PRO A 377 11.61 -16.18 26.91
C PRO A 377 11.01 -15.59 25.63
N ILE A 378 11.74 -15.72 24.53
CA ILE A 378 11.42 -15.14 23.22
C ILE A 378 11.41 -16.21 22.15
N SER A 379 10.58 -15.98 21.13
CA SER A 379 10.43 -16.83 19.96
C SER A 379 10.77 -16.03 18.72
N LEU A 380 11.78 -16.46 17.96
CA LEU A 380 12.19 -15.80 16.71
C LEU A 380 11.00 -15.65 15.73
N PRO A 381 10.22 -16.71 15.45
CA PRO A 381 9.03 -16.58 14.62
C PRO A 381 7.96 -15.63 15.19
N ALA A 382 7.77 -15.58 16.51
CA ALA A 382 6.81 -14.65 17.12
C ALA A 382 7.20 -13.19 16.89
N PHE A 383 8.48 -12.85 17.13
CA PHE A 383 9.02 -11.51 16.85
C PHE A 383 9.01 -11.18 15.35
N ALA A 384 9.25 -12.16 14.48
CA ALA A 384 9.12 -11.98 13.04
C ALA A 384 7.68 -11.58 12.64
N MET A 385 6.66 -12.28 13.13
CA MET A 385 5.26 -11.95 12.83
C MET A 385 4.84 -10.59 13.40
N VAL A 386 5.23 -10.29 14.64
CA VAL A 386 4.99 -8.97 15.23
C VAL A 386 5.71 -7.87 14.43
N GLY A 387 6.93 -8.13 13.97
CA GLY A 387 7.69 -7.25 13.09
C GLY A 387 7.00 -7.01 11.74
N MET A 388 6.41 -8.04 11.12
CA MET A 388 5.59 -7.91 9.91
C MET A 388 4.45 -6.92 10.12
N GLY A 389 3.67 -7.11 11.20
CA GLY A 389 2.56 -6.24 11.55
C GLY A 389 3.03 -4.80 11.80
N ALA A 390 4.06 -4.63 12.63
CA ALA A 390 4.62 -3.33 12.97
C ALA A 390 5.11 -2.55 11.74
N MET A 391 5.77 -3.23 10.80
CA MET A 391 6.30 -2.60 9.58
C MET A 391 5.18 -2.19 8.64
N VAL A 392 4.17 -3.06 8.44
CA VAL A 392 3.00 -2.73 7.62
C VAL A 392 2.19 -1.60 8.24
N GLY A 393 1.83 -1.71 9.52
CA GLY A 393 1.02 -0.71 10.21
C GLY A 393 1.73 0.63 10.33
N GLY A 394 3.02 0.62 10.69
CA GLY A 394 3.85 1.82 10.76
C GLY A 394 4.11 2.47 9.41
N GLY A 395 4.38 1.68 8.36
CA GLY A 395 4.68 2.16 7.02
C GLY A 395 3.47 2.66 6.23
N THR A 396 2.33 1.96 6.34
CA THR A 396 1.09 2.31 5.60
C THR A 396 0.20 3.28 6.38
N GLY A 397 0.29 3.27 7.71
CA GLY A 397 -0.61 4.04 8.57
C GLY A 397 -1.90 3.33 8.96
N ALA A 398 -2.09 2.06 8.54
CA ALA A 398 -3.30 1.28 8.81
C ALA A 398 -3.03 0.21 9.88
N ALA A 399 -3.39 0.53 11.11
CA ALA A 399 -3.03 -0.28 12.28
C ALA A 399 -3.90 -1.53 12.39
N MET A 400 -5.23 -1.37 12.31
CA MET A 400 -6.16 -2.50 12.46
C MET A 400 -6.05 -3.46 11.29
N THR A 401 -5.94 -2.89 10.09
CA THR A 401 -5.67 -3.59 8.84
C THR A 401 -4.42 -4.47 8.94
N ALA A 402 -3.31 -3.94 9.48
CA ALA A 402 -2.08 -4.71 9.66
C ALA A 402 -2.29 -5.86 10.65
N VAL A 403 -2.80 -5.58 11.84
CA VAL A 403 -2.99 -6.59 12.91
C VAL A 403 -3.87 -7.74 12.41
N THR A 404 -5.02 -7.42 11.83
CA THR A 404 -5.96 -8.43 11.36
C THR A 404 -5.44 -9.22 10.16
N MET A 405 -4.76 -8.57 9.21
CA MET A 405 -4.18 -9.30 8.09
C MET A 405 -3.09 -10.28 8.54
N ILE A 406 -2.17 -9.88 9.42
CA ILE A 406 -1.13 -10.82 9.87
C ILE A 406 -1.77 -11.98 10.63
N PHE A 407 -2.74 -11.70 11.51
CA PHE A 407 -3.52 -12.74 12.19
C PHE A 407 -4.16 -13.71 11.20
N GLU A 408 -4.87 -13.24 10.17
CA GLU A 408 -5.51 -14.14 9.20
C GLU A 408 -4.49 -14.88 8.31
N MET A 409 -3.35 -14.27 8.02
CA MET A 409 -2.27 -14.85 7.22
C MET A 409 -1.44 -15.90 7.96
N THR A 410 -1.48 -15.94 9.29
CA THR A 410 -0.73 -16.92 10.12
C THR A 410 -1.65 -17.83 10.93
N ARG A 411 -2.89 -17.40 11.20
CA ARG A 411 -3.90 -18.03 12.07
C ARG A 411 -3.48 -18.22 13.52
N ASP A 412 -2.52 -17.42 13.97
CA ASP A 412 -2.11 -17.41 15.37
C ASP A 412 -2.74 -16.20 16.09
N TYR A 413 -3.58 -16.45 17.10
CA TYR A 413 -4.21 -15.40 17.88
C TYR A 413 -3.29 -14.85 19.00
N ASN A 414 -2.30 -15.63 19.44
CA ASN A 414 -1.39 -15.28 20.53
C ASN A 414 -0.52 -14.06 20.18
N ILE A 415 -0.25 -13.84 18.89
CA ILE A 415 0.50 -12.66 18.42
C ILE A 415 -0.33 -11.38 18.34
N VAL A 416 -1.66 -11.43 18.48
CA VAL A 416 -2.52 -10.24 18.28
C VAL A 416 -2.22 -9.15 19.31
N LEU A 417 -2.18 -9.51 20.60
CA LEU A 417 -1.87 -8.57 21.68
C LEU A 417 -0.51 -7.88 21.52
N PRO A 418 0.63 -8.61 21.37
CA PRO A 418 1.93 -7.96 21.22
C PRO A 418 2.03 -7.18 19.91
N MET A 419 1.32 -7.59 18.86
CA MET A 419 1.29 -6.88 17.59
C MET A 419 0.56 -5.54 17.68
N ILE A 420 -0.57 -5.45 18.40
CA ILE A 420 -1.26 -4.17 18.63
C ILE A 420 -0.30 -3.16 19.28
N LEU A 421 0.45 -3.60 20.31
CA LEU A 421 1.44 -2.77 21.01
C LEU A 421 2.56 -2.30 20.06
N ALA A 422 3.19 -3.25 19.35
CA ALA A 422 4.30 -2.93 18.45
C ALA A 422 3.86 -2.05 17.27
N VAL A 423 2.68 -2.29 16.71
CA VAL A 423 2.08 -1.48 15.63
C VAL A 423 1.79 -0.05 16.10
N ALA A 424 1.20 0.12 17.28
CA ALA A 424 0.90 1.43 17.84
C ALA A 424 2.18 2.27 18.02
N LEU A 425 3.24 1.65 18.56
CA LEU A 425 4.53 2.30 18.75
C LEU A 425 5.24 2.57 17.42
N ALA A 426 5.25 1.62 16.49
CA ALA A 426 5.82 1.82 15.16
C ALA A 426 5.13 2.96 14.41
N LEU A 427 3.80 3.03 14.49
CA LEU A 427 3.01 4.11 13.91
C LEU A 427 3.36 5.46 14.56
N GLY A 428 3.40 5.52 15.89
CA GLY A 428 3.75 6.72 16.65
C GLY A 428 5.15 7.25 16.29
N VAL A 429 6.16 6.38 16.34
CA VAL A 429 7.55 6.72 15.97
C VAL A 429 7.64 7.16 14.51
N ARG A 430 6.98 6.43 13.60
CA ARG A 430 6.94 6.82 12.18
C ARG A 430 6.30 8.19 12.01
N ARG A 431 5.22 8.54 12.74
CA ARG A 431 4.59 9.89 12.71
C ARG A 431 5.56 10.99 13.13
N LEU A 432 6.39 10.73 14.15
CA LEU A 432 7.35 11.70 14.67
C LEU A 432 8.49 11.96 13.68
N LEU A 433 8.96 10.92 13.00
CA LEU A 433 10.06 11.02 12.04
C LEU A 433 9.59 11.43 10.64
N SER A 434 8.43 10.95 10.19
CA SER A 434 7.87 11.20 8.86
C SER A 434 6.38 11.45 8.99
N ARG A 435 5.91 12.65 8.62
CA ARG A 435 4.48 12.98 8.72
C ARG A 435 3.67 12.11 7.76
N GLU A 436 4.19 11.95 6.55
CA GLU A 436 3.65 11.19 5.44
C GLU A 436 3.95 9.70 5.59
N ASN A 437 3.06 8.88 5.04
CA ASN A 437 3.22 7.42 4.97
C ASN A 437 3.54 7.01 3.53
N MET A 438 3.74 5.71 3.30
CA MET A 438 4.13 5.21 1.99
C MET A 438 3.11 5.49 0.87
N TYR A 439 1.83 5.68 1.19
CA TYR A 439 0.78 5.92 0.20
C TYR A 439 0.47 7.42 0.02
N THR A 440 0.62 8.22 1.06
CA THR A 440 0.24 9.65 1.03
C THR A 440 1.35 10.56 0.53
N ALA A 441 2.62 10.19 0.69
CA ALA A 441 3.76 11.04 0.31
C ALA A 441 3.76 11.40 -1.19
N LYS A 442 3.45 10.43 -2.07
CA LYS A 442 3.32 10.67 -3.52
C LYS A 442 2.13 11.57 -3.86
N LEU A 443 1.01 11.45 -3.13
CA LEU A 443 -0.18 12.28 -3.31
C LEU A 443 0.09 13.73 -2.91
N VAL A 444 0.75 13.94 -1.77
CA VAL A 444 1.11 15.29 -1.28
C VAL A 444 2.01 16.03 -2.29
N ARG A 445 2.91 15.32 -2.96
CA ARG A 445 3.78 15.90 -4.00
C ARG A 445 3.04 16.19 -5.31
N ARG A 446 2.04 15.38 -5.68
CA ARG A 446 1.17 15.60 -6.85
C ARG A 446 0.11 16.67 -6.60
N ALA A 447 -0.29 16.87 -5.35
CA ALA A 447 -1.25 17.89 -4.98
C ALA A 447 -0.68 19.27 -5.33
N ARG A 448 -1.36 19.97 -6.24
CA ARG A 448 -1.02 21.36 -6.56
C ARG A 448 -1.14 22.18 -5.28
N LYS A 449 -0.05 22.84 -4.88
CA LYS A 449 -0.09 23.82 -3.81
C LYS A 449 -1.02 24.94 -4.25
N ILE A 450 -1.98 25.30 -3.40
CA ILE A 450 -2.90 26.39 -3.68
C ILE A 450 -2.08 27.68 -3.83
N GLU A 451 -2.18 28.30 -4.99
CA GLU A 451 -1.48 29.52 -5.38
C GLU A 451 -2.40 30.75 -5.29
N ASP A 452 -1.79 31.93 -5.30
CA ASP A 452 -2.53 33.19 -5.36
C ASP A 452 -3.35 33.25 -6.65
N GLY A 453 -4.65 33.56 -6.54
CA GLY A 453 -5.60 33.57 -7.65
C GLY A 453 -6.36 32.26 -7.89
N ASP A 454 -6.06 31.18 -7.16
CA ASP A 454 -6.77 29.91 -7.33
C ASP A 454 -8.23 30.00 -6.86
N ARG A 455 -9.18 29.60 -7.72
CA ARG A 455 -10.57 29.37 -7.28
C ARG A 455 -10.69 28.02 -6.60
N ILE A 456 -11.04 28.04 -5.33
CA ILE A 456 -11.36 26.86 -4.52
C ILE A 456 -12.86 26.79 -4.25
N LYS A 457 -13.42 25.58 -4.36
CA LYS A 457 -14.79 25.29 -3.96
C LYS A 457 -14.77 24.32 -2.79
N LEU A 458 -15.34 24.73 -1.66
CA LEU A 458 -15.43 23.94 -0.45
C LEU A 458 -16.69 23.06 -0.50
N ALA A 459 -16.60 21.88 0.12
CA ALA A 459 -17.70 20.91 0.16
C ALA A 459 -18.90 21.42 0.97
N SER A 460 -18.64 22.22 2.00
CA SER A 460 -19.64 22.91 2.81
C SER A 460 -19.40 24.42 2.72
N ALA A 461 -20.49 25.19 2.69
CA ALA A 461 -20.38 26.64 2.78
C ALA A 461 -19.78 27.04 4.14
N LEU A 462 -18.84 27.98 4.12
CA LEU A 462 -18.33 28.62 5.31
C LEU A 462 -19.20 29.82 5.65
N THR A 463 -19.55 29.95 6.93
CA THR A 463 -20.15 31.16 7.48
C THR A 463 -19.05 32.02 8.08
N PHE A 464 -18.93 33.26 7.62
CA PHE A 464 -17.96 34.23 8.10
C PHE A 464 -18.53 35.05 9.27
N SER A 465 -17.68 35.74 10.02
CA SER A 465 -18.11 36.52 11.20
C SER A 465 -19.02 37.70 10.86
N ASP A 466 -19.08 38.13 9.60
CA ASP A 466 -20.02 39.13 9.09
C ASP A 466 -21.36 38.53 8.61
N GLY A 467 -21.56 37.22 8.79
CA GLY A 467 -22.75 36.51 8.34
C GLY A 467 -22.74 36.14 6.86
N HIS A 468 -21.67 36.45 6.12
CA HIS A 468 -21.52 35.98 4.75
C HIS A 468 -21.45 34.45 4.71
N VAL A 469 -22.10 33.82 3.73
CA VAL A 469 -22.08 32.37 3.54
C VAL A 469 -21.67 32.09 2.11
N GLY A 470 -20.50 31.46 1.94
CA GLY A 470 -19.97 31.15 0.62
C GLY A 470 -19.33 29.77 0.61
N ASN A 471 -19.33 29.11 -0.55
CA ASN A 471 -18.60 27.85 -0.75
C ASN A 471 -17.58 27.94 -1.88
N GLU A 472 -17.46 29.08 -2.57
CA GLU A 472 -16.44 29.33 -3.59
C GLU A 472 -15.61 30.56 -3.22
N PHE A 473 -14.29 30.43 -3.31
CA PHE A 473 -13.37 31.49 -2.94
C PHE A 473 -12.17 31.52 -3.89
N ILE A 474 -11.66 32.71 -4.15
CA ILE A 474 -10.37 32.95 -4.80
C ILE A 474 -9.33 33.07 -3.70
N VAL A 475 -8.26 32.28 -3.78
CA VAL A 475 -7.18 32.35 -2.80
C VAL A 475 -6.40 33.64 -3.02
N VAL A 476 -6.18 34.39 -1.95
CA VAL A 476 -5.37 35.61 -1.94
C VAL A 476 -4.21 35.39 -0.98
N LYS A 477 -3.01 35.15 -1.50
CA LYS A 477 -1.84 34.88 -0.65
C LYS A 477 -1.15 36.20 -0.27
N ARG A 478 -1.29 36.63 0.99
CA ARG A 478 -0.51 37.75 1.57
C ARG A 478 0.45 37.23 2.66
N GLY A 479 1.66 36.84 2.26
CA GLY A 479 2.72 36.42 3.20
C GLY A 479 2.44 35.06 3.86
N ARG A 480 2.53 35.00 5.20
CA ARG A 480 2.34 33.75 6.00
C ARG A 480 0.87 33.42 6.32
N ARG A 481 -0.10 34.28 5.97
CA ARG A 481 -1.52 34.07 6.26
C ARG A 481 -2.28 33.74 4.97
N LEU A 482 -3.13 32.71 5.04
CA LEU A 482 -4.03 32.34 3.95
C LEU A 482 -5.25 33.26 4.01
N SER A 483 -5.47 34.03 2.95
CA SER A 483 -6.68 34.84 2.77
C SER A 483 -7.45 34.35 1.56
N PHE A 484 -8.73 34.64 1.54
CA PHE A 484 -9.69 34.27 0.51
C PHE A 484 -10.37 35.53 0.00
N ARG A 485 -10.95 35.46 -1.18
CA ARG A 485 -11.76 36.50 -1.75
C ARG A 485 -12.97 35.88 -2.41
N ASP A 486 -14.14 36.37 -2.07
CA ASP A 486 -15.36 35.92 -2.74
C ASP A 486 -15.33 36.29 -4.23
N PRO A 487 -15.59 35.36 -5.15
CA PRO A 487 -15.58 35.64 -6.58
C PRO A 487 -16.68 36.60 -7.03
N ASP A 488 -17.82 36.63 -6.34
CA ASP A 488 -19.00 37.41 -6.69
C ASP A 488 -19.01 38.76 -5.99
N THR A 489 -18.81 38.77 -4.66
CA THR A 489 -18.84 40.00 -3.86
C THR A 489 -17.50 40.75 -3.83
N ARG A 490 -16.42 40.09 -4.26
CA ARG A 490 -15.03 40.57 -4.19
C ARG A 490 -14.56 40.90 -2.77
N GLN A 491 -15.31 40.56 -1.72
CA GLN A 491 -14.89 40.76 -0.34
C GLN A 491 -13.74 39.82 0.03
N GLY A 492 -12.78 40.33 0.79
CA GLY A 492 -11.64 39.56 1.27
C GLY A 492 -11.89 39.01 2.66
N TYR A 493 -11.47 37.77 2.91
CA TYR A 493 -11.58 37.08 4.19
C TYR A 493 -10.20 36.55 4.60
N ALA A 494 -9.87 36.61 5.88
CA ALA A 494 -8.61 36.06 6.39
C ALA A 494 -8.88 35.05 7.50
N ILE A 495 -8.21 33.89 7.43
CA ILE A 495 -8.26 32.91 8.51
C ILE A 495 -7.37 33.40 9.64
N SER A 496 -7.97 33.74 10.78
CA SER A 496 -7.26 34.27 11.95
C SER A 496 -6.60 33.17 12.79
N ARG A 497 -7.14 31.94 12.80
CA ARG A 497 -6.61 30.76 13.51
C ARG A 497 -6.83 29.47 12.71
N PHE A 498 -5.75 28.85 12.23
CA PHE A 498 -5.80 27.67 11.36
C PHE A 498 -5.90 26.32 12.12
N MET A 499 -5.89 26.32 13.46
CA MET A 499 -5.73 25.11 14.30
C MET A 499 -6.86 24.85 15.32
N GLU A 500 -7.94 25.63 15.34
CA GLU A 500 -9.10 25.37 16.22
C GLU A 500 -10.25 24.72 15.44
N ARG A 501 -11.04 23.86 16.10
CA ARG A 501 -12.14 23.08 15.48
C ARG A 501 -13.23 23.95 14.84
N ASP A 502 -13.38 25.19 15.32
CA ASP A 502 -14.28 26.20 14.76
C ASP A 502 -13.47 27.36 14.18
N TRP A 503 -13.53 27.53 12.85
CA TRP A 503 -12.77 28.53 12.13
C TRP A 503 -13.44 29.89 12.31
N THR A 504 -12.80 30.83 13.02
CA THR A 504 -13.22 32.24 13.04
C THR A 504 -12.55 32.97 11.88
N VAL A 505 -13.33 33.24 10.83
CA VAL A 505 -12.86 33.90 9.61
C VAL A 505 -13.41 35.32 9.56
N VAL A 506 -12.49 36.31 9.51
CA VAL A 506 -12.80 37.73 9.71
C VAL A 506 -12.71 38.48 8.36
N PRO A 507 -13.62 39.44 8.07
CA PRO A 507 -13.58 40.27 6.88
C PRO A 507 -12.34 41.17 6.88
N VAL A 508 -11.69 41.30 5.73
CA VAL A 508 -10.61 42.28 5.52
C VAL A 508 -11.26 43.61 5.12
N THR A 509 -11.75 44.36 6.10
CA THR A 509 -12.23 45.73 5.86
C THR A 509 -11.07 46.68 5.57
N LYS A 510 -11.30 47.59 4.63
CA LYS A 510 -10.35 48.59 4.11
C LYS A 510 -9.80 49.51 5.22
N VAL A 511 -8.48 49.70 5.18
CA VAL A 511 -7.68 50.83 5.70
C VAL A 511 -7.74 51.07 7.21
N HIS A 512 -6.62 50.80 7.90
CA HIS A 512 -5.96 51.79 8.76
C HIS A 512 -4.44 51.72 8.56
N LYS A 513 -3.85 52.87 8.24
CA LYS A 513 -2.41 53.15 8.22
C LYS A 513 -1.83 53.06 9.65
N THR A 514 -0.49 53.00 9.69
CA THR A 514 0.41 53.49 10.77
C THR A 514 0.56 52.54 12.00
N ILE A 515 1.71 52.23 12.63
CA ILE A 515 3.10 52.73 12.68
C ILE A 515 4.06 51.53 12.97
N PHE A 516 5.31 51.68 12.53
CA PHE A 516 6.57 50.99 12.89
C PHE A 516 6.68 50.28 14.26
N ALA A 517 7.19 49.04 14.27
CA ALA A 517 8.56 48.67 14.67
C ALA A 517 8.83 47.21 14.29
#